data_AF-A0A1V5NWY9-F1
#
_entry.id   AF-A0A1V5NWY9-F1
#
_cell.length_a   1.000
_cell.length_b   1.000
_cell.length_c   1.000
_cell.angle_alpha   90.00
_cell.angle_beta   90.00
_cell.angle_gamma   90.00
#
_symmetry.space_group_name_H-M   'P 1'
#
loop_
_entity.id
_entity.type
_entity.pdbx_description
1 polymer ?
#
loop_
_entity_poly.entity_id
_entity_poly.type
_entity_poly.pdbx_seq_one_letter_code
_entity_poly.pdbx_strand_id
1 'polypeptide(L)'
;MNGCTSDPPQISAHKSCPDAKITVTATKQVDFTFARALGINTGTVSAQASAAVAAISSFQGAAPLSIPNQDFTFNTRYILKQGSNSPEPSPLGPGTYGALSLGGSGASKYESNLKYGYDGKLTVGDEIDTETGNMSNPTKRAIDWRISQCEHSPACSPACYEPGCPKILIIPVYEPVNIEDGQVKRIKIAGFAAFLVERVTGQGNENYIEGYFIRLAVDGDSVSGAIDCGVKGVKLVQ
;
A
#
# COMPACT_ATOMS: atom_id res chain seq x y z
N MET A 1 -18.68 28.34 -30.77
CA MET A 1 -18.80 28.01 -29.34
C MET A 1 -19.13 26.53 -29.26
N ASN A 2 -18.19 25.71 -28.79
CA ASN A 2 -18.39 24.26 -28.71
C ASN A 2 -19.15 23.96 -27.42
N GLY A 3 -20.43 23.60 -27.54
CA GLY A 3 -21.21 23.09 -26.42
C GLY A 3 -20.62 21.76 -25.97
N CYS A 4 -19.99 21.76 -24.80
CA CYS A 4 -19.66 20.54 -24.09
C CYS A 4 -20.97 19.92 -23.59
N THR A 5 -21.47 18.89 -24.27
CA THR A 5 -22.39 17.96 -23.63
C THR A 5 -21.55 16.97 -22.82
N SER A 6 -21.83 16.91 -21.52
CA SER A 6 -21.13 16.08 -20.54
C SER A 6 -21.75 14.68 -20.50
N ASP A 7 -21.57 13.89 -21.56
CA ASP A 7 -21.93 12.48 -21.48
C ASP A 7 -20.83 11.74 -20.69
N PRO A 8 -21.17 11.06 -19.58
CA PRO A 8 -20.18 10.37 -18.77
C PRO A 8 -19.58 9.19 -19.55
N PRO A 9 -18.26 8.95 -19.45
CA PRO A 9 -17.60 7.84 -20.13
C PRO A 9 -18.20 6.50 -19.68
N GLN A 10 -18.44 5.60 -20.64
CA GLN A 10 -18.90 4.25 -20.36
C GLN A 10 -17.72 3.39 -19.89
N ILE A 11 -17.76 2.93 -18.64
CA ILE A 11 -16.70 2.10 -18.03
C ILE A 11 -17.09 0.63 -18.14
N SER A 12 -16.32 -0.18 -18.86
CA SER A 12 -16.47 -1.64 -18.88
C SER A 12 -15.24 -2.31 -18.28
N ALA A 13 -15.44 -3.14 -17.24
CA ALA A 13 -14.36 -3.89 -16.61
C ALA A 13 -14.45 -5.38 -16.99
N HIS A 14 -13.42 -5.93 -17.62
CA HIS A 14 -13.34 -7.36 -17.91
C HIS A 14 -12.51 -8.05 -16.81
N LYS A 15 -13.16 -8.81 -15.92
CA LYS A 15 -12.48 -9.60 -14.88
C LYS A 15 -11.95 -10.91 -15.48
N SER A 16 -10.63 -11.09 -15.49
CA SER A 16 -9.99 -12.40 -15.58
C SER A 16 -8.94 -12.47 -14.48
N CYS A 17 -8.95 -13.50 -13.63
CA CYS A 17 -7.87 -13.77 -12.66
C CYS A 17 -6.63 -14.32 -13.39
N PRO A 18 -5.40 -14.28 -12.83
CA PRO A 18 -4.91 -13.61 -11.62
C PRO A 18 -4.44 -12.15 -11.87
N ASP A 19 -4.30 -11.77 -13.14
CA ASP A 19 -3.91 -10.42 -13.59
C ASP A 19 -5.15 -9.67 -14.07
N ALA A 20 -5.65 -8.72 -13.28
CA ALA A 20 -6.80 -7.93 -13.71
C ALA A 20 -6.33 -6.83 -14.68
N LYS A 21 -6.62 -6.99 -15.98
CA LYS A 21 -6.47 -5.92 -16.98
C LYS A 21 -7.72 -5.04 -16.94
N ILE A 22 -7.59 -3.81 -16.47
CA ILE A 22 -8.63 -2.78 -16.51
C ILE A 22 -8.47 -2.03 -17.84
N THR A 23 -9.45 -2.14 -18.73
CA THR A 23 -9.46 -1.40 -20.00
C THR A 23 -10.51 -0.31 -19.95
N VAL A 24 -10.10 0.95 -19.98
CA VAL A 24 -10.98 2.10 -20.11
C VAL A 24 -11.05 2.48 -21.58
N THR A 25 -12.27 2.55 -22.14
CA THR A 25 -12.49 3.04 -23.51
C THR A 25 -13.36 4.29 -23.43
N ALA A 26 -12.82 5.42 -23.86
CA ALA A 26 -13.56 6.67 -24.00
C ALA A 26 -13.98 6.84 -25.45
N THR A 27 -15.27 7.08 -25.70
CA THR A 27 -15.80 7.38 -27.02
C THR A 27 -16.40 8.78 -27.02
N LYS A 28 -16.15 9.54 -28.10
CA LYS A 28 -16.74 10.86 -28.30
C LYS A 28 -17.18 11.00 -29.75
N GLN A 29 -18.43 11.39 -29.95
CA GLN A 29 -18.90 11.80 -31.26
C GLN A 29 -18.41 13.23 -31.51
N VAL A 30 -17.75 13.45 -32.64
CA VAL A 30 -17.23 14.77 -33.03
C VAL A 30 -17.75 15.16 -34.40
N ASP A 31 -18.02 16.44 -34.55
CA ASP A 31 -18.34 17.03 -35.85
C ASP A 31 -17.06 17.24 -36.65
N PHE A 32 -17.02 16.73 -37.88
CA PHE A 32 -15.85 16.93 -38.73
C PHE A 32 -15.95 18.27 -39.46
N THR A 33 -14.93 19.12 -39.34
CA THR A 33 -14.87 20.42 -40.01
C THR A 33 -14.50 20.29 -41.49
N PHE A 34 -13.59 19.39 -41.84
CA PHE A 34 -13.12 19.24 -43.24
C PHE A 34 -13.83 18.13 -44.02
N ALA A 35 -14.22 17.03 -43.36
CA ALA A 35 -14.92 15.91 -44.03
C ALA A 35 -16.36 16.25 -44.45
N ARG A 36 -16.90 17.38 -43.95
CA ARG A 36 -18.23 17.90 -44.34
C ARG A 36 -18.35 18.20 -45.83
N ALA A 37 -17.28 18.62 -46.49
CA ALA A 37 -17.27 18.85 -47.94
C ALA A 37 -17.50 17.56 -48.76
N LEU A 38 -17.33 16.38 -48.14
CA LEU A 38 -17.54 15.06 -48.73
C LEU A 38 -18.83 14.38 -48.24
N GLY A 39 -19.71 15.11 -47.54
CA GLY A 39 -20.98 14.58 -47.02
C GLY A 39 -20.89 13.82 -45.69
N ILE A 40 -19.72 13.80 -45.04
CA ILE A 40 -19.53 13.14 -43.73
C ILE A 40 -19.57 14.22 -42.63
N ASN A 41 -20.67 14.26 -41.88
CA ASN A 41 -20.93 15.33 -40.90
C ASN A 41 -20.36 15.03 -39.51
N THR A 42 -20.36 13.76 -39.10
CA THR A 42 -19.96 13.33 -37.75
C THR A 42 -19.17 12.03 -37.80
N GLY A 43 -18.33 11.78 -36.80
CA GLY A 43 -17.74 10.46 -36.58
C GLY A 43 -17.45 10.21 -35.11
N THR A 44 -17.32 8.93 -34.76
CA THR A 44 -16.97 8.50 -33.40
C THR A 44 -15.47 8.39 -33.31
N VAL A 45 -14.86 9.15 -32.40
CA VAL A 45 -13.47 8.98 -32.01
C VAL A 45 -13.46 8.14 -30.73
N SER A 46 -12.64 7.10 -30.70
CA SER A 46 -12.42 6.29 -29.50
C SER A 46 -10.96 6.38 -29.06
N ALA A 47 -10.73 6.40 -27.75
CA ALA A 47 -9.44 6.25 -27.12
C ALA A 47 -9.52 5.11 -26.11
N GLN A 48 -8.51 4.24 -26.08
CA GLN A 48 -8.45 3.10 -25.18
C GLN A 48 -7.19 3.20 -24.34
N ALA A 49 -7.31 2.98 -23.03
CA ALA A 49 -6.20 2.83 -22.11
C ALA A 49 -6.41 1.52 -21.35
N SER A 50 -5.38 0.68 -21.29
CA SER A 50 -5.43 -0.52 -20.46
C SER A 50 -4.43 -0.41 -19.31
N ALA A 51 -4.78 -0.96 -18.15
CA ALA A 51 -3.92 -1.03 -16.98
C ALA A 51 -3.91 -2.46 -16.46
N ALA A 52 -2.72 -3.03 -16.24
CA ALA A 52 -2.58 -4.31 -15.55
C ALA A 52 -2.45 -4.06 -14.05
N VAL A 53 -3.13 -4.88 -13.26
CA VAL A 53 -3.19 -4.82 -11.80
C VAL A 53 -2.47 -6.07 -11.27
N ALA A 54 -1.21 -5.91 -10.86
CA ALA A 54 -0.36 -6.98 -10.31
C ALA A 54 0.27 -6.54 -8.98
N ALA A 55 0.73 -7.48 -8.15
CA ALA A 55 1.46 -7.11 -6.94
C ALA A 55 2.71 -6.27 -7.29
N ILE A 56 2.97 -5.23 -6.48
CA ILE A 56 4.15 -4.38 -6.69
C ILE A 56 5.43 -5.16 -6.36
N SER A 57 6.43 -5.00 -7.22
CA SER A 57 7.76 -5.59 -7.03
C SER A 57 8.69 -4.69 -6.23
N SER A 58 8.34 -3.41 -6.08
CA SER A 58 9.13 -2.46 -5.32
C SER A 58 8.30 -1.26 -4.88
N PHE A 59 8.74 -0.58 -3.81
CA PHE A 59 8.07 0.60 -3.28
C PHE A 59 9.07 1.56 -2.62
N GLN A 60 8.88 2.85 -2.83
CA GLN A 60 9.57 3.92 -2.11
C GLN A 60 8.57 4.57 -1.14
N GLY A 61 8.97 4.85 0.10
CA GLY A 61 8.08 5.38 1.14
C GLY A 61 7.45 4.30 2.02
N ALA A 62 7.95 3.06 1.99
CA ALA A 62 7.48 1.99 2.88
C ALA A 62 7.72 2.35 4.35
N ALA A 63 6.78 1.98 5.22
CA ALA A 63 6.97 2.10 6.66
C ALA A 63 7.97 1.04 7.16
N PRO A 64 8.74 1.32 8.22
CA PRO A 64 9.76 0.42 8.78
C PRO A 64 9.13 -0.67 9.67
N LEU A 65 8.03 -1.26 9.20
CA LEU A 65 7.26 -2.30 9.87
C LEU A 65 7.06 -3.46 8.90
N SER A 66 7.05 -4.69 9.40
CA SER A 66 6.84 -5.88 8.58
C SER A 66 5.75 -6.79 9.16
N ILE A 67 5.16 -7.60 8.29
CA ILE A 67 4.18 -8.63 8.65
C ILE A 67 4.57 -9.96 7.96
N PRO A 68 4.47 -11.12 8.62
CA PRO A 68 4.78 -12.38 7.96
C PRO A 68 3.88 -12.62 6.76
N ASN A 69 4.39 -13.36 5.79
CA ASN A 69 3.58 -13.88 4.70
C ASN A 69 2.50 -14.83 5.26
N GLN A 70 1.24 -14.43 5.13
CA GLN A 70 0.09 -15.13 5.69
C GLN A 70 -1.17 -14.80 4.90
N ASP A 71 -2.27 -15.50 5.19
CA ASP A 71 -3.57 -15.14 4.65
C ASP A 71 -4.12 -13.85 5.28
N PHE A 72 -4.42 -12.85 4.45
CA PHE A 72 -4.98 -11.58 4.87
C PHE A 72 -6.50 -11.53 4.66
N THR A 73 -7.24 -11.22 5.73
CA THR A 73 -8.67 -10.89 5.64
C THR A 73 -8.85 -9.38 5.60
N PHE A 74 -9.16 -8.84 4.43
CA PHE A 74 -9.31 -7.39 4.24
C PHE A 74 -10.50 -6.84 5.02
N ASN A 75 -10.36 -5.57 5.48
CA ASN A 75 -11.36 -4.83 6.24
C ASN A 75 -11.73 -5.44 7.61
N THR A 76 -10.96 -6.42 8.09
CA THR A 76 -10.99 -6.88 9.49
C THR A 76 -9.92 -6.15 10.29
N ARG A 77 -10.16 -5.92 11.59
CA ARG A 77 -9.19 -5.25 12.46
C ARG A 77 -8.04 -6.20 12.83
N TYR A 78 -6.82 -5.73 12.70
CA TYR A 78 -5.58 -6.42 13.06
C TYR A 78 -4.75 -5.58 14.03
N ILE A 79 -3.88 -6.27 14.78
CA ILE A 79 -2.76 -5.68 15.49
C ILE A 79 -1.53 -5.86 14.60
N LEU A 80 -1.03 -4.77 14.01
CA LEU A 80 0.15 -4.79 13.14
C LEU A 80 1.45 -4.89 13.94
N LYS A 81 1.51 -4.16 15.05
CA LYS A 81 2.63 -4.16 15.99
C LYS A 81 2.09 -4.38 17.38
N GLN A 82 2.83 -5.09 18.19
CA GLN A 82 2.51 -5.43 19.58
C GLN A 82 3.60 -4.94 20.56
N GLY A 83 3.24 -4.92 21.85
CA GLY A 83 4.14 -4.57 22.94
C GLY A 83 5.00 -5.74 23.44
N SER A 84 5.94 -5.44 24.34
CA SER A 84 6.80 -6.43 24.99
C SER A 84 6.08 -7.36 25.95
N ASN A 85 4.97 -6.92 26.53
CA ASN A 85 4.13 -7.71 27.43
C ASN A 85 2.84 -8.23 26.74
N SER A 86 2.80 -8.23 25.42
CA SER A 86 1.67 -8.78 24.67
C SER A 86 1.49 -10.27 24.97
N PRO A 87 0.25 -10.77 25.21
CA PRO A 87 0.00 -12.20 25.41
C PRO A 87 0.28 -13.01 24.14
N GLU A 88 0.06 -12.41 22.98
CA GLU A 88 0.52 -12.93 21.70
C GLU A 88 1.96 -12.46 21.48
N PRO A 89 2.97 -13.34 21.39
CA PRO A 89 4.36 -12.96 21.17
C PRO A 89 4.62 -12.57 19.72
N SER A 90 5.69 -11.80 19.49
CA SER A 90 5.95 -11.24 18.17
C SER A 90 6.34 -12.34 17.19
N PRO A 91 5.84 -12.30 15.93
CA PRO A 91 6.20 -13.28 14.91
C PRO A 91 7.67 -13.18 14.48
N LEU A 92 8.39 -12.12 14.88
CA LEU A 92 9.83 -11.99 14.69
C LEU A 92 10.66 -12.53 15.86
N GLY A 93 10.01 -13.08 16.88
CA GLY A 93 10.66 -13.63 18.06
C GLY A 93 10.92 -12.62 19.18
N PRO A 94 11.59 -13.05 20.26
CA PRO A 94 11.76 -12.23 21.47
C PRO A 94 12.54 -10.95 21.18
N GLY A 95 12.11 -9.83 21.77
CA GLY A 95 12.82 -8.55 21.66
C GLY A 95 12.67 -7.81 20.33
N THR A 96 12.00 -8.39 19.32
CA THR A 96 11.74 -7.75 18.02
C THR A 96 10.25 -7.59 17.82
N TYR A 97 9.75 -6.37 17.57
CA TYR A 97 8.31 -6.06 17.61
C TYR A 97 7.77 -5.55 16.28
N GLY A 98 8.17 -6.21 15.18
CA GLY A 98 7.74 -5.89 13.82
C GLY A 98 8.58 -4.82 13.11
N ALA A 99 9.61 -4.24 13.74
CA ALA A 99 10.39 -3.14 13.18
C ALA A 99 11.52 -3.61 12.25
N LEU A 100 11.83 -2.81 11.22
CA LEU A 100 12.92 -3.02 10.26
C LEU A 100 13.98 -1.92 10.32
N SER A 101 15.23 -2.30 10.09
CA SER A 101 16.40 -1.41 10.06
C SER A 101 16.56 -0.77 8.67
N LEU A 102 15.70 0.20 8.34
CA LEU A 102 15.70 0.86 7.01
C LEU A 102 16.61 2.10 6.99
N GLY A 103 17.72 2.04 6.25
CA GLY A 103 18.70 3.13 6.17
C GLY A 103 19.49 3.34 7.46
N GLY A 104 19.62 2.28 8.28
CA GLY A 104 20.29 2.26 9.57
C GLY A 104 19.37 1.88 10.73
N SER A 105 19.97 1.65 11.90
CA SER A 105 19.26 1.28 13.14
C SER A 105 18.98 2.48 14.05
N GLY A 106 18.10 2.27 15.03
CA GLY A 106 17.84 3.21 16.12
C GLY A 106 16.45 3.85 16.09
N ALA A 107 15.96 4.15 17.30
CA ALA A 107 14.61 4.65 17.57
C ALA A 107 14.23 5.92 16.79
N SER A 108 15.18 6.86 16.63
CA SER A 108 14.94 8.11 15.92
C SER A 108 14.77 7.89 14.42
N LYS A 109 15.52 6.95 13.83
CA LYS A 109 15.43 6.62 12.41
C LYS A 109 14.12 5.88 12.14
N TYR A 110 13.81 4.90 12.98
CA TYR A 110 12.52 4.21 12.99
C TYR A 110 11.34 5.20 13.06
N GLU A 111 11.37 6.17 13.98
CA GLU A 111 10.29 7.17 14.09
C GLU A 111 10.13 7.99 12.82
N SER A 112 11.25 8.45 12.25
CA SER A 112 11.25 9.27 11.03
C SER A 112 10.68 8.49 9.84
N ASN A 113 11.17 7.28 9.61
CA ASN A 113 10.69 6.41 8.54
C ASN A 113 9.23 6.03 8.77
N LEU A 114 8.82 5.81 10.03
CA LEU A 114 7.43 5.53 10.35
C LEU A 114 6.56 6.76 10.11
N LYS A 115 7.01 8.00 10.34
CA LYS A 115 6.23 9.22 10.03
C LYS A 115 6.11 9.48 8.54
N TYR A 116 7.23 9.47 7.81
CA TYR A 116 7.30 10.02 6.46
C TYR A 116 7.41 8.97 5.36
N GLY A 117 7.60 7.71 5.73
CA GLY A 117 8.02 6.66 4.81
C GLY A 117 9.55 6.60 4.70
N TYR A 118 10.09 5.45 4.34
CA TYR A 118 11.50 5.29 4.06
C TYR A 118 11.83 5.84 2.66
N ASP A 119 12.80 6.76 2.59
CA ASP A 119 13.18 7.43 1.34
C ASP A 119 13.84 6.48 0.31
N GLY A 120 14.36 5.34 0.75
CA GLY A 120 14.92 4.33 -0.15
C GLY A 120 13.84 3.48 -0.83
N LYS A 121 14.19 2.92 -1.99
CA LYS A 121 13.35 1.94 -2.69
C LYS A 121 13.61 0.55 -2.11
N LEU A 122 12.55 -0.11 -1.64
CA LEU A 122 12.58 -1.53 -1.26
C LEU A 122 12.07 -2.37 -2.42
N THR A 123 12.66 -3.55 -2.63
CA THR A 123 12.34 -4.46 -3.73
C THR A 123 12.04 -5.85 -3.18
N VAL A 124 11.10 -6.56 -3.81
CA VAL A 124 10.87 -7.98 -3.53
C VAL A 124 12.16 -8.76 -3.78
N GLY A 125 12.54 -9.58 -2.81
CA GLY A 125 13.80 -10.30 -2.80
C GLY A 125 14.90 -9.63 -1.98
N ASP A 126 14.77 -8.35 -1.61
CA ASP A 126 15.70 -7.70 -0.70
C ASP A 126 15.69 -8.41 0.65
N GLU A 127 16.89 -8.62 1.20
CA GLU A 127 17.03 -9.06 2.58
C GLU A 127 17.33 -7.87 3.49
N ILE A 128 16.54 -7.72 4.56
CA ILE A 128 16.55 -6.56 5.44
C ILE A 128 16.71 -7.02 6.89
N ASP A 129 17.63 -6.40 7.61
CA ASP A 129 17.82 -6.65 9.03
C ASP A 129 16.62 -6.13 9.83
N THR A 130 16.19 -6.91 10.81
CA THR A 130 15.17 -6.49 11.77
C THR A 130 15.75 -5.50 12.77
N GLU A 131 14.89 -4.64 13.33
CA GLU A 131 15.28 -3.70 14.39
C GLU A 131 14.72 -4.19 15.72
N THR A 132 15.61 -4.35 16.70
CA THR A 132 15.23 -4.79 18.05
C THR A 132 14.68 -3.62 18.89
N GLY A 133 13.94 -3.96 19.94
CA GLY A 133 13.36 -3.01 20.88
C GLY A 133 11.91 -2.67 20.58
N ASN A 134 11.12 -2.43 21.64
CA ASN A 134 9.69 -2.20 21.52
C ASN A 134 9.35 -0.87 20.83
N MET A 135 10.25 0.11 20.86
CA MET A 135 10.07 1.43 20.23
C MET A 135 8.71 2.09 20.54
N SER A 136 8.20 1.92 21.76
CA SER A 136 6.84 2.32 22.13
C SER A 136 6.58 3.81 21.95
N ASN A 137 7.42 4.67 22.54
CA ASN A 137 7.27 6.12 22.43
C ASN A 137 7.44 6.64 20.98
N PRO A 138 8.48 6.23 20.23
CA PRO A 138 8.60 6.49 18.79
C PRO A 138 7.36 6.08 18.00
N THR A 139 6.86 4.86 18.21
CA THR A 139 5.67 4.33 17.53
C THR A 139 4.47 5.23 17.79
N LYS A 140 4.18 5.54 19.06
CA LYS A 140 3.03 6.35 19.44
C LYS A 140 3.07 7.73 18.78
N ARG A 141 4.21 8.43 18.87
CA ARG A 141 4.36 9.75 18.25
C ARG A 141 4.22 9.72 16.73
N ALA A 142 4.77 8.71 16.06
CA ALA A 142 4.69 8.60 14.61
C ALA A 142 3.27 8.32 14.13
N ILE A 143 2.58 7.40 14.78
CA ILE A 143 1.20 7.04 14.43
C ILE A 143 0.21 8.17 14.77
N ASP A 144 0.32 8.77 15.96
CA ASP A 144 -0.51 9.93 16.34
C ASP A 144 -0.31 11.07 15.34
N TRP A 145 0.93 11.32 14.90
CA TRP A 145 1.21 12.30 13.84
C TRP A 145 0.48 11.95 12.55
N ARG A 146 0.64 10.73 12.00
CA ARG A 146 -0.05 10.32 10.76
C ARG A 146 -1.58 10.44 10.84
N ILE A 147 -2.16 10.07 11.98
CA ILE A 147 -3.61 10.20 12.21
C ILE A 147 -4.01 11.68 12.18
N SER A 148 -3.22 12.56 12.81
CA SER A 148 -3.48 14.00 12.82
C SER A 148 -3.37 14.67 11.44
N GLN A 149 -2.65 14.06 10.49
CA GLN A 149 -2.50 14.57 9.12
C GLN A 149 -3.65 14.12 8.18
N CYS A 150 -4.65 13.38 8.66
CA CYS A 150 -5.82 13.06 7.86
C CYS A 150 -6.80 14.23 7.84
N GLU A 151 -6.75 15.05 6.79
CA GLU A 151 -7.64 16.22 6.62
C GLU A 151 -9.00 15.90 5.97
N HIS A 152 -9.25 14.63 5.61
CA HIS A 152 -10.50 14.21 4.94
C HIS A 152 -11.72 14.23 5.87
N SER A 153 -12.88 14.59 5.31
CA SER A 153 -14.17 14.59 6.00
C SER A 153 -15.23 13.83 5.18
N PRO A 154 -15.77 12.69 5.66
CA PRO A 154 -15.42 12.03 6.92
C PRO A 154 -13.99 11.48 6.92
N ALA A 155 -13.42 11.28 8.11
CA ALA A 155 -12.08 10.73 8.25
C ALA A 155 -11.97 9.34 7.59
N CYS A 156 -10.80 9.02 7.03
CA CYS A 156 -10.60 7.76 6.31
C CYS A 156 -10.85 6.55 7.22
N SER A 157 -11.64 5.61 6.72
CA SER A 157 -12.06 4.38 7.36
C SER A 157 -11.96 3.21 6.37
N PRO A 158 -12.05 1.94 6.79
CA PRO A 158 -11.98 0.79 5.87
C PRO A 158 -13.06 0.80 4.79
N ALA A 159 -14.20 1.45 5.05
CA ALA A 159 -15.29 1.58 4.09
C ALA A 159 -15.06 2.70 3.06
N CYS A 160 -14.27 3.73 3.39
CA CYS A 160 -14.02 4.88 2.54
C CYS A 160 -12.71 5.58 2.96
N TYR A 161 -11.73 5.61 2.06
CA TYR A 161 -10.42 6.24 2.25
C TYR A 161 -9.91 6.82 0.93
N GLU A 162 -9.07 7.85 1.03
CA GLU A 162 -8.41 8.47 -0.13
C GLU A 162 -7.02 7.84 -0.33
N PRO A 163 -6.66 7.40 -1.56
CA PRO A 163 -5.29 7.04 -1.89
C PRO A 163 -4.30 8.15 -1.49
N GLY A 164 -3.20 7.77 -0.84
CA GLY A 164 -2.21 8.74 -0.33
C GLY A 164 -2.54 9.36 1.04
N CYS A 165 -3.67 9.02 1.67
CA CYS A 165 -3.94 9.42 3.05
C CYS A 165 -2.77 9.00 3.97
N PRO A 166 -2.24 9.89 4.84
CA PRO A 166 -1.11 9.58 5.72
C PRO A 166 -1.35 8.42 6.70
N LYS A 167 -2.62 8.07 6.98
CA LYS A 167 -3.01 6.90 7.78
C LYS A 167 -2.70 5.57 7.10
N ILE A 168 -2.50 5.55 5.79
CA ILE A 168 -2.18 4.35 5.02
C ILE A 168 -0.67 4.10 5.10
N LEU A 169 -0.29 2.95 5.64
CA LEU A 169 1.08 2.46 5.64
C LEU A 169 1.23 1.41 4.54
N ILE A 170 2.27 1.51 3.73
CA ILE A 170 2.74 0.40 2.90
C ILE A 170 3.84 -0.30 3.65
N ILE A 171 3.68 -1.60 3.89
CA ILE A 171 4.58 -2.40 4.71
C ILE A 171 5.08 -3.64 3.95
N PRO A 172 6.36 -4.02 4.09
CA PRO A 172 6.84 -5.30 3.60
C PRO A 172 6.11 -6.51 4.21
N VAL A 173 5.73 -7.44 3.34
CA VAL A 173 5.34 -8.80 3.70
C VAL A 173 6.57 -9.68 3.57
N TYR A 174 6.86 -10.51 4.57
CA TYR A 174 8.15 -11.17 4.67
C TYR A 174 8.14 -12.69 4.81
N GLU A 175 9.24 -13.30 4.40
CA GLU A 175 9.67 -14.64 4.78
C GLU A 175 10.93 -14.56 5.66
N PRO A 176 11.06 -15.36 6.72
CA PRO A 176 12.26 -15.35 7.57
C PRO A 176 13.42 -16.05 6.86
N VAL A 177 14.64 -15.49 6.94
CA VAL A 177 15.85 -16.08 6.31
C VAL A 177 17.00 -16.32 7.28
N ASN A 178 17.13 -15.52 8.35
CA ASN A 178 18.12 -15.75 9.40
C ASN A 178 17.44 -15.72 10.77
N ILE A 179 17.44 -16.86 11.45
CA ILE A 179 16.82 -17.05 12.76
C ILE A 179 17.90 -17.52 13.73
N GLU A 180 18.09 -16.78 14.82
CA GLU A 180 19.07 -17.07 15.87
C GLU A 180 18.37 -16.96 17.22
N ASP A 181 18.50 -17.98 18.08
CA ASP A 181 17.86 -18.04 19.40
C ASP A 181 16.33 -17.77 19.37
N GLY A 182 15.67 -18.20 18.29
CA GLY A 182 14.24 -17.97 18.07
C GLY A 182 13.87 -16.53 17.66
N GLN A 183 14.87 -15.65 17.49
CA GLN A 183 14.70 -14.31 16.95
C GLN A 183 15.02 -14.28 15.46
N VAL A 184 14.11 -13.76 14.64
CA VAL A 184 14.35 -13.47 13.23
C VAL A 184 15.24 -12.24 13.15
N LYS A 185 16.51 -12.41 12.76
CA LYS A 185 17.48 -11.33 12.61
C LYS A 185 17.33 -10.61 11.28
N ARG A 186 17.03 -11.37 10.23
CA ARG A 186 16.86 -10.87 8.86
C ARG A 186 15.63 -11.48 8.21
N ILE A 187 14.94 -10.64 7.45
CA ILE A 187 13.79 -11.01 6.64
C ILE A 187 14.12 -10.91 5.15
N LYS A 188 13.38 -11.62 4.31
CA LYS A 188 13.35 -11.41 2.87
C LYS A 188 11.98 -10.85 2.48
N ILE A 189 11.97 -9.77 1.71
CA ILE A 189 10.72 -9.17 1.24
C ILE A 189 10.08 -10.10 0.20
N ALA A 190 8.87 -10.57 0.49
CA ALA A 190 8.05 -11.39 -0.41
C ALA A 190 7.00 -10.56 -1.17
N GLY A 191 6.64 -9.39 -0.64
CA GLY A 191 5.65 -8.49 -1.22
C GLY A 191 5.40 -7.27 -0.34
N PHE A 192 4.31 -6.55 -0.61
CA PHE A 192 3.90 -5.38 0.15
C PHE A 192 2.39 -5.43 0.45
N ALA A 193 2.00 -4.95 1.62
CA ALA A 193 0.61 -4.83 2.05
C ALA A 193 0.27 -3.38 2.44
N ALA A 194 -0.98 -2.99 2.23
CA ALA A 194 -1.49 -1.67 2.63
C ALA A 194 -2.29 -1.82 3.92
N PHE A 195 -1.91 -1.03 4.91
CA PHE A 195 -2.51 -1.05 6.23
C PHE A 195 -3.06 0.33 6.57
N LEU A 196 -4.38 0.45 6.67
CA LEU A 196 -5.04 1.66 7.14
C LEU A 196 -5.02 1.67 8.67
N VAL A 197 -4.21 2.55 9.24
CA VAL A 197 -4.11 2.69 10.69
C VAL A 197 -5.38 3.31 11.25
N GLU A 198 -5.94 2.68 12.28
CA GLU A 198 -7.05 3.23 13.04
C GLU A 198 -6.56 3.98 14.27
N ARG A 199 -5.69 3.35 15.07
CA ARG A 199 -5.23 3.88 16.34
C ARG A 199 -3.90 3.25 16.79
N VAL A 200 -3.25 3.92 17.74
CA VAL A 200 -2.18 3.35 18.58
C VAL A 200 -2.63 3.34 20.03
N THR A 201 -2.53 2.18 20.69
CA THR A 201 -2.96 1.98 22.08
C THR A 201 -1.79 1.50 22.95
N GLY A 202 -1.87 1.75 24.25
CA GLY A 202 -0.80 1.42 25.20
C GLY A 202 0.44 2.32 25.13
N GLN A 203 1.25 2.29 26.19
CA GLN A 203 2.58 2.88 26.23
C GLN A 203 3.55 2.03 27.09
N GLY A 204 4.86 2.19 26.88
CA GLY A 204 5.89 1.47 27.63
C GLY A 204 6.03 0.03 27.15
N ASN A 205 5.63 -0.93 27.98
CA ASN A 205 5.66 -2.35 27.62
C ASN A 205 4.42 -2.79 26.84
N GLU A 206 3.37 -1.98 26.87
CA GLU A 206 2.18 -2.14 26.05
C GLU A 206 2.26 -1.14 24.91
N ASN A 207 2.17 -1.58 23.66
CA ASN A 207 2.17 -0.65 22.53
C ASN A 207 1.67 -1.36 21.27
N TYR A 208 0.46 -1.03 20.85
CA TYR A 208 -0.23 -1.73 19.78
C TYR A 208 -0.59 -0.76 18.65
N ILE A 209 -0.25 -1.12 17.41
CA ILE A 209 -0.77 -0.43 16.23
C ILE A 209 -1.94 -1.25 15.72
N GLU A 210 -3.13 -0.66 15.75
CA GLU A 210 -4.37 -1.31 15.32
C GLU A 210 -4.91 -0.66 14.04
N GLY A 211 -5.48 -1.48 13.17
CA GLY A 211 -5.98 -1.01 11.88
C GLY A 211 -6.42 -2.15 10.99
N TYR A 212 -6.44 -1.90 9.68
CA TYR A 212 -7.08 -2.78 8.72
C TYR A 212 -6.21 -2.96 7.50
N PHE A 213 -6.03 -4.21 7.06
CA PHE A 213 -5.53 -4.45 5.71
C PHE A 213 -6.59 -4.03 4.71
N ILE A 214 -6.18 -3.20 3.74
CA ILE A 214 -7.04 -2.65 2.70
C ILE A 214 -6.49 -3.01 1.32
N ARG A 215 -7.35 -2.93 0.30
CA ARG A 215 -6.93 -3.10 -1.09
C ARG A 215 -6.59 -1.75 -1.71
N LEU A 216 -5.32 -1.49 -1.99
CA LEU A 216 -4.87 -0.21 -2.52
C LEU A 216 -4.24 -0.38 -3.91
N ALA A 217 -4.64 0.47 -4.84
CA ALA A 217 -3.92 0.67 -6.09
C ALA A 217 -2.84 1.74 -5.90
N VAL A 218 -1.59 1.43 -6.23
CA VAL A 218 -0.45 2.37 -6.14
C VAL A 218 0.29 2.43 -7.47
N ASP A 219 0.93 3.57 -7.73
CA ASP A 219 1.88 3.71 -8.83
C ASP A 219 3.18 2.97 -8.47
N GLY A 220 3.62 2.01 -9.30
CA GLY A 220 4.85 1.25 -9.06
C GLY A 220 5.12 0.12 -10.07
N ASP A 221 6.38 -0.31 -10.16
CA ASP A 221 6.80 -1.42 -11.01
C ASP A 221 6.09 -2.72 -10.59
N SER A 222 5.26 -3.28 -11.47
CA SER A 222 4.51 -4.51 -11.21
C SER A 222 5.18 -5.71 -11.88
N VAL A 223 5.22 -6.86 -11.20
CA VAL A 223 5.81 -8.12 -11.73
C VAL A 223 4.79 -9.25 -11.60
N SER A 224 4.66 -10.08 -12.64
CA SER A 224 3.89 -11.32 -12.61
C SER A 224 4.51 -12.30 -11.62
N GLY A 225 3.75 -12.75 -10.60
CA GLY A 225 4.19 -13.76 -9.62
C GLY A 225 4.49 -13.25 -8.20
N ALA A 226 4.35 -11.96 -7.92
CA ALA A 226 4.38 -11.45 -6.54
C ALA A 226 3.03 -11.71 -5.83
N ILE A 227 3.06 -11.91 -4.51
CA ILE A 227 1.87 -12.26 -3.71
C ILE A 227 0.92 -11.05 -3.63
N ASP A 228 -0.35 -11.23 -4.03
CA ASP A 228 -1.41 -10.21 -3.95
C ASP A 228 -1.89 -10.04 -2.50
N CYS A 229 -1.14 -9.27 -1.71
CA CYS A 229 -1.49 -8.90 -0.33
C CYS A 229 -2.35 -7.63 -0.26
N GLY A 230 -3.08 -7.31 -1.33
CA GLY A 230 -3.98 -6.15 -1.41
C GLY A 230 -3.35 -4.86 -1.91
N VAL A 231 -2.02 -4.75 -2.00
CA VAL A 231 -1.37 -3.66 -2.76
C VAL A 231 -1.19 -4.11 -4.18
N LYS A 232 -1.82 -3.40 -5.10
CA LYS A 232 -1.72 -3.66 -6.53
C LYS A 232 -1.02 -2.48 -7.19
N GLY A 233 0.04 -2.76 -7.92
CA GLY A 233 0.66 -1.84 -8.85
C GLY A 233 -0.27 -1.66 -10.04
N VAL A 234 -0.48 -0.41 -10.44
CA VAL A 234 -1.15 -0.08 -11.69
C VAL A 234 -0.09 0.24 -12.72
N LYS A 235 0.04 -0.61 -13.74
CA LYS A 235 0.91 -0.33 -14.89
C LYS A 235 0.06 -0.13 -16.13
N LEU A 236 0.18 1.03 -16.77
CA LEU A 236 -0.41 1.25 -18.10
C LEU A 236 0.23 0.26 -19.08
N VAL A 237 -0.63 -0.52 -19.74
CA VAL A 237 -0.27 -1.43 -20.82
C VAL A 237 -1.00 -0.95 -22.07
N GLN A 238 -0.27 -0.83 -23.18
CA GLN A 238 -0.84 -0.40 -24.46
C GLN A 238 -1.81 -1.45 -25.01
#